data_AF-A0A7W0Y2A6-F1
#
_entry.id   AF-A0A7W0Y2A6-F1
#
_cell.length_a   1.000
_cell.length_b   1.000
_cell.length_c   1.000
_cell.angle_alpha   90.00
_cell.angle_beta   90.00
_cell.angle_gamma   90.00
#
_symmetry.space_group_name_H-M   'P 1'
#
loop_
_entity.id
_entity.type
_entity.pdbx_description
1 polymer ?
#
loop_
_entity_poly.entity_id
_entity_poly.type
_entity_poly.pdbx_seq_one_letter_code
_entity_poly.pdbx_strand_id
1 'polypeptide(L)'
;MNTRRKLIATTLGTLCALTMLHHKPWQRAADSAGAATLAVGFLPVTCHLTCPVTDFATKSTTTGTRFQSQRFTEFPTVVEALKARKID
;
A
#
# COMPACT_ATOMS: atom_id res chain seq x y z
N MET A 1 -34.08 -37.98 8.10
CA MET A 1 -33.41 -36.71 7.75
C MET A 1 -31.93 -36.86 8.09
N ASN A 2 -31.08 -36.91 7.06
CA ASN A 2 -29.98 -37.88 7.00
C ASN A 2 -28.65 -37.32 7.49
N THR A 3 -27.98 -38.05 8.39
CA THR A 3 -26.70 -37.73 9.05
C THR A 3 -25.57 -37.39 8.06
N ARG A 4 -25.59 -38.02 6.88
CA ARG A 4 -24.65 -37.72 5.78
C ARG A 4 -24.76 -36.28 5.27
N ARG A 5 -25.99 -35.72 5.20
CA ARG A 5 -26.22 -34.33 4.79
C ARG A 5 -25.68 -33.34 5.84
N LYS A 6 -25.76 -33.69 7.13
CA LYS A 6 -25.20 -32.88 8.22
C LYS A 6 -23.67 -32.87 8.22
N LEU A 7 -23.04 -34.03 7.95
CA LEU A 7 -21.59 -34.14 7.83
C LEU A 7 -21.05 -33.32 6.65
N ILE A 8 -21.68 -33.42 5.47
CA ILE A 8 -21.24 -32.65 4.29
C ILE A 8 -21.38 -31.14 4.54
N ALA A 9 -22.51 -30.71 5.10
CA ALA A 9 -22.77 -29.29 5.38
C ALA A 9 -21.77 -28.71 6.39
N THR A 10 -21.43 -29.47 7.44
CA THR A 10 -20.45 -29.01 8.45
C THR A 10 -19.06 -28.93 7.86
N THR A 11 -18.60 -29.94 7.12
CA THR A 11 -17.27 -29.91 6.47
C THR A 11 -17.14 -28.76 5.47
N LEU A 12 -18.16 -28.52 4.64
CA LEU A 12 -18.16 -27.44 3.65
C LEU A 12 -18.17 -26.07 4.33
N GLY A 13 -18.94 -25.92 5.41
CA GLY A 13 -18.99 -24.70 6.21
C GLY A 13 -17.63 -24.36 6.83
N THR A 14 -16.95 -25.33 7.43
CA THR A 14 -15.60 -25.12 7.98
C THR A 14 -14.58 -24.77 6.90
N LEU A 15 -14.64 -25.39 5.72
CA LEU A 15 -13.72 -25.10 4.64
C LEU A 15 -13.90 -23.68 4.12
N CYS A 16 -15.14 -23.24 3.90
CA CYS A 16 -15.46 -21.87 3.51
C CYS A 16 -15.03 -20.83 4.55
N ALA A 17 -15.20 -21.13 5.84
CA ALA A 17 -14.76 -20.25 6.91
C ALA A 17 -13.22 -20.11 6.92
N LEU A 18 -12.50 -21.23 6.79
CA LEU A 18 -11.03 -21.24 6.71
C LEU A 18 -10.50 -20.51 5.48
N THR A 19 -11.12 -20.69 4.31
CA THR A 19 -10.69 -19.99 3.08
C THR A 19 -10.92 -18.49 3.16
N MET A 20 -12.05 -18.04 3.72
CA MET A 20 -12.30 -16.62 3.98
C MET A 20 -11.30 -16.03 4.97
N LEU A 21 -10.99 -16.77 6.05
CA LEU A 21 -10.04 -16.31 7.06
C LEU A 21 -8.61 -16.25 6.51
N HIS A 22 -8.21 -17.22 5.69
CA HIS A 22 -6.88 -17.24 5.06
C HIS A 22 -6.71 -16.11 4.05
N HIS A 23 -7.73 -15.81 3.25
CA HIS A 23 -7.62 -14.76 2.24
C HIS A 23 -7.60 -13.35 2.82
N LYS A 24 -7.86 -13.17 4.12
CA LYS A 24 -7.92 -11.88 4.84
C LYS A 24 -8.43 -10.75 3.94
N PRO A 25 -9.62 -10.92 3.32
CA PRO A 25 -10.13 -9.99 2.31
C PRO A 25 -10.31 -8.57 2.88
N TRP A 26 -10.46 -8.46 4.20
CA TRP A 26 -10.51 -7.19 4.91
C TRP A 26 -9.21 -6.39 4.86
N GLN A 27 -8.04 -7.03 4.68
CA GLN A 27 -6.77 -6.32 4.50
C GLN A 27 -6.70 -5.71 3.09
N ARG A 28 -7.13 -6.44 2.06
CA ARG A 28 -7.23 -5.90 0.70
C ARG A 28 -8.20 -4.72 0.60
N ALA A 29 -9.29 -4.75 1.38
CA ALA A 29 -10.23 -3.63 1.44
C ALA A 29 -9.62 -2.38 2.12
N ALA A 30 -8.75 -2.56 3.10
CA ALA A 30 -8.01 -1.45 3.72
C ALA A 30 -6.97 -0.84 2.76
N ASP A 31 -6.26 -1.67 1.99
CA ASP A 31 -5.31 -1.20 0.96
C ASP A 31 -6.01 -0.50 -0.21
N SER A 32 -7.25 -0.89 -0.52
CA SER A 32 -8.07 -0.28 -1.58
C SER A 32 -8.67 1.08 -1.19
N ALA A 33 -8.67 1.42 0.11
CA ALA A 33 -9.27 2.65 0.63
C ALA A 33 -8.33 3.86 0.55
N GLY A 34 -7.07 3.68 0.15
CA GLY A 34 -6.14 4.79 -0.01
C GLY A 34 -5.04 4.45 -1.00
N ALA A 35 -5.09 5.06 -2.19
CA ALA A 35 -3.90 5.24 -3.00
C ALA A 35 -2.88 6.04 -2.17
N ALA A 36 -2.05 5.35 -1.39
CA ALA A 36 -1.16 6.00 -0.43
C ALA A 36 -0.20 6.89 -1.24
N THR A 37 -0.22 8.17 -0.93
CA THR A 37 0.63 9.15 -1.61
C THR A 37 1.91 9.27 -0.80
N LEU A 38 3.01 8.77 -1.35
CA LEU A 38 4.33 8.82 -0.72
C LEU A 38 5.04 10.11 -1.16
N ALA A 39 5.37 10.98 -0.22
CA ALA A 39 6.05 12.24 -0.51
C ALA A 39 7.57 12.03 -0.54
N VAL A 40 8.18 12.17 -1.71
CA VAL A 40 9.63 12.02 -1.92
C VAL A 40 10.28 13.40 -1.99
N GLY A 41 11.12 13.71 -1.01
CA GLY A 41 11.85 14.98 -0.97
C GLY A 41 13.05 15.02 -1.90
N PHE A 42 13.23 16.12 -2.64
CA PHE A 42 14.42 16.34 -3.47
C PHE A 42 14.99 17.76 -3.32
N LEU A 43 16.29 17.88 -3.56
CA LEU A 43 16.97 19.18 -3.65
C LEU A 43 17.01 19.66 -5.10
N PRO A 44 17.13 20.98 -5.35
CA PRO A 44 17.03 21.53 -6.71
C PRO A 44 18.07 20.93 -7.68
N VAL A 45 19.22 20.50 -7.16
CA VAL A 45 20.31 19.86 -7.93
C VAL A 45 19.96 18.44 -8.40
N THR A 46 19.02 17.75 -7.77
CA THR A 46 18.59 16.38 -8.13
C THR A 46 17.19 16.34 -8.77
N CYS A 47 16.59 17.50 -9.06
CA CYS A 47 15.25 17.59 -9.66
C CYS A 47 15.10 16.73 -10.92
N HIS A 48 16.10 16.76 -11.82
CA HIS A 48 16.11 16.04 -13.09
C HIS A 48 16.13 14.51 -12.97
N LEU A 49 16.62 13.98 -11.85
CA LEU A 49 16.65 12.54 -11.58
C LEU A 49 15.40 12.08 -10.83
N THR A 50 14.88 12.94 -9.94
CA THR A 50 13.79 12.54 -9.05
C THR A 50 12.46 12.46 -9.79
N CYS A 51 12.15 13.43 -10.65
CA CYS A 51 10.90 13.47 -11.43
C CYS A 51 10.65 12.22 -12.31
N PRO A 52 11.61 11.74 -13.13
CA PRO A 52 11.37 10.54 -13.93
C PRO A 52 11.26 9.27 -13.08
N VAL A 53 12.02 9.18 -11.97
CA VAL A 53 11.96 8.03 -11.06
C VAL A 53 10.62 7.95 -10.34
N THR A 54 10.08 9.08 -9.87
CA THR A 54 8.75 9.09 -9.21
C THR A 54 7.62 8.75 -10.18
N ASP A 55 7.70 9.20 -11.44
CA ASP A 55 6.69 8.86 -12.46
C ASP A 55 6.76 7.37 -12.84
N PHE A 56 7.97 6.84 -13.05
CA PHE A 56 8.15 5.41 -13.30
C PHE A 56 7.67 4.56 -12.12
N ALA A 57 8.09 4.88 -10.89
CA ALA A 57 7.70 4.15 -9.69
C ALA A 57 6.18 4.16 -9.47
N THR A 58 5.51 5.29 -9.75
CA THR A 58 4.05 5.41 -9.69
C THR A 58 3.38 4.50 -10.70
N LYS A 59 3.93 4.38 -11.91
CA LYS A 59 3.38 3.52 -12.97
C LYS A 59 3.69 2.03 -12.78
N SER A 60 4.84 1.69 -12.19
CA SER A 60 5.28 0.31 -12.00
C SER A 60 4.69 -0.35 -10.76
N THR A 61 4.13 0.43 -9.83
CA THR A 61 3.65 -0.10 -8.56
C THR A 61 2.26 -0.72 -8.67
N THR A 62 2.15 -2.00 -8.31
CA THR A 62 0.89 -2.78 -8.34
C THR A 62 -0.08 -2.39 -7.22
N THR A 63 0.41 -1.79 -6.13
CA THR A 63 -0.41 -1.37 -4.97
C THR A 63 -1.09 -0.01 -5.15
N GLY A 64 -0.92 0.66 -6.29
CA GLY A 64 -1.60 1.93 -6.58
C GLY A 64 -1.08 3.14 -5.80
N THR A 65 0.08 3.02 -5.15
CA THR A 65 0.72 4.14 -4.44
C THR A 65 1.28 5.18 -5.41
N ARG A 66 1.02 6.46 -5.13
CA ARG A 66 1.50 7.59 -5.93
C ARG A 66 2.71 8.22 -5.28
N PHE A 67 3.80 8.36 -6.02
CA PHE A 67 5.00 9.03 -5.54
C PHE A 67 4.95 10.50 -5.96
N GLN A 68 4.85 11.41 -4.99
CA GLN A 68 4.81 12.85 -5.24
C GLN A 68 6.15 13.47 -4.87
N SER A 69 6.82 14.10 -5.83
CA SER A 69 8.07 14.81 -5.56
C SER A 69 7.79 16.15 -4.88
N GLN A 70 8.48 16.41 -3.77
CA GLN A 70 8.43 17.69 -3.05
C GLN A 70 9.80 18.36 -3.06
N ARG A 71 9.83 19.64 -3.45
CA ARG A 71 11.06 20.44 -3.50
C ARG A 71 11.41 20.96 -2.12
N PHE A 72 12.64 20.71 -1.70
CA PHE A 72 13.25 21.36 -0.55
C PHE A 72 14.36 22.31 -1.02
N THR A 73 14.51 23.45 -0.35
CA THR A 73 15.52 24.47 -0.71
C THR A 73 16.85 24.25 0.02
N GLU A 74 16.82 23.61 1.18
CA GLU A 74 17.95 23.45 2.10
C GLU A 74 18.01 22.00 2.59
N PHE A 75 19.19 21.42 2.80
CA PHE A 75 19.33 20.12 3.48
C PHE A 75 18.71 20.06 4.90
N PRO A 76 18.87 21.08 5.78
CA PRO A 76 18.28 21.01 7.12
C PRO A 76 16.76 20.88 7.11
N THR A 77 16.05 21.49 6.15
CA THR A 77 14.58 21.35 6.07
C THR A 77 14.14 19.93 5.64
N VAL A 78 14.95 19.22 4.86
CA VAL A 78 14.70 17.81 4.52
C VAL A 78 14.82 16.93 5.77
N VAL A 79 15.87 17.13 6.57
CA VAL A 79 16.12 16.33 7.77
C VAL A 79 15.01 16.53 8.80
N GLU A 80 14.55 17.77 8.98
CA GLU A 80 13.44 18.06 9.89
C GLU A 80 12.10 17.50 9.36
N ALA A 81 11.86 17.54 8.04
CA ALA A 81 10.69 16.91 7.43
C ALA A 81 10.69 15.38 7.59
N LEU A 82 11.87 14.75 7.50
CA LEU A 82 12.05 13.31 7.73
C LEU A 82 11.83 12.94 9.21
N LYS A 83 12.40 13.71 10.14
CA LYS A 83 12.15 13.54 11.59
C LYS A 83 10.67 13.71 11.93
N ALA A 84 9.97 14.62 11.27
CA ALA A 84 8.55 14.86 11.44
C ALA A 84 7.65 13.81 10.74
N ARG A 85 8.22 12.82 10.05
CA ARG A 85 7.50 11.83 9.22
C ARG A 85 6.52 12.48 8.23
N LYS A 86 6.90 13.63 7.69
CA LYS A 86 6.16 14.31 6.61
C LYS A 86 6.54 13.80 5.21
N ILE A 87 7.69 13.12 5.12
CA ILE A 87 8.23 12.46 3.94
C ILE A 87 8.72 11.08 4.38
N ASP A 88 8.57 10.08 3.52
CA ASP A 88 8.91 8.67 3.77
C ASP A 88 10.12 8.21 2.95
#